data_AF-A0A6M1E399-F1
#
_entry.id   AF-A0A6M1E399-F1
#
_cell.length_a   1.000
_cell.length_b   1.000
_cell.length_c   1.000
_cell.angle_alpha   90.00
_cell.angle_beta   90.00
_cell.angle_gamma   90.00
#
_symmetry.space_group_name_H-M   'P 1'
#
loop_
_entity.id
_entity.type
_entity.pdbx_description
1 polymer ?
#
loop_
_entity_poly.entity_id
_entity_poly.type
_entity_poly.pdbx_seq_one_letter_code
_entity_poly.pdbx_strand_id
1 'polypeptide(L)' 'MINTSTTRQGLGRQLPPLFIHVEIYFIQKGCTPEDAAFFFRHYQQQGWKHTNGTPVANWKTLACDWIWTMKYDKTP' A
#
# COMPACT_ATOMS: atom_id res chain seq x y z
N MET A 1 21.31 -17.39 22.79
CA MET A 1 21.68 -16.34 21.81
C MET A 1 20.49 -16.13 20.89
N ILE A 2 19.72 -15.05 21.09
CA ILE A 2 18.60 -14.71 20.19
C ILE A 2 19.17 -13.85 19.07
N ASN A 3 19.16 -14.36 17.85
CA ASN A 3 19.71 -13.70 16.67
C ASN A 3 18.77 -12.56 16.27
N THR A 4 19.09 -11.31 16.64
CA THR A 4 18.26 -10.12 16.37
C THR A 4 18.42 -9.62 14.94
N SER A 5 18.07 -10.46 13.96
CA SER A 5 17.82 -9.98 12.60
C SER A 5 16.45 -9.30 12.58
N THR A 6 16.38 -8.07 13.08
CA THR A 6 15.17 -7.25 13.06
C THR A 6 14.79 -6.94 11.61
N THR A 7 14.00 -7.82 11.00
CA THR A 7 13.43 -7.60 9.67
C THR A 7 12.50 -6.40 9.75
N ARG A 8 12.95 -5.23 9.29
CA ARG A 8 12.17 -3.97 9.34
C ARG A 8 10.97 -4.09 8.39
N GLN A 9 9.83 -4.54 8.92
CA GLN A 9 8.58 -4.65 8.19
C GLN A 9 7.89 -3.27 8.04
N GLY A 10 6.95 -3.15 7.11
CA GLY A 10 6.13 -1.92 6.99
C GLY A 10 6.84 -0.72 6.34
N LEU A 11 8.05 -0.89 5.81
CA LEU A 11 8.82 0.17 5.13
C LEU A 11 8.38 0.43 3.67
N GLY A 12 7.35 -0.25 3.17
CA GLY A 12 6.86 -0.07 1.80
C GLY A 12 7.41 -1.06 0.78
N ARG A 13 8.55 -1.69 1.05
CA ARG A 13 9.30 -2.55 0.09
C ARG A 13 8.95 -4.03 0.16
N GLN A 14 8.02 -4.42 1.03
CA GLN A 14 7.56 -5.81 1.17
C GLN A 14 6.24 -5.97 0.44
N LEU A 15 6.20 -6.95 -0.47
CA LEU A 15 5.03 -7.28 -1.28
C LEU A 15 4.71 -8.78 -1.18
N PRO A 16 3.42 -9.14 -1.06
CA PRO A 16 2.32 -8.24 -0.73
C PRO A 16 2.53 -7.61 0.66
N PRO A 17 2.10 -6.36 0.89
CA PRO A 17 2.15 -5.79 2.22
C PRO A 17 1.18 -6.53 3.15
N LEU A 18 1.42 -6.45 4.45
CA LEU A 18 0.40 -6.81 5.43
C LEU A 18 -0.69 -5.73 5.42
N PHE A 19 -1.96 -6.15 5.40
CA PHE A 19 -3.10 -5.23 5.39
C PHE A 19 -3.04 -4.21 6.53
N ILE A 20 -2.65 -4.63 7.74
CA ILE A 20 -2.50 -3.73 8.91
C ILE A 20 -1.52 -2.57 8.65
N HIS A 21 -0.44 -2.80 7.89
CA HIS A 21 0.49 -1.71 7.55
C HIS A 21 -0.13 -0.71 6.58
N VAL A 22 -0.97 -1.19 5.67
CA VAL A 22 -1.71 -0.36 4.71
C VAL A 22 -2.77 0.46 5.44
N GLU A 23 -3.57 -0.17 6.29
CA GLU A 23 -4.58 0.48 7.12
C GLU A 23 -3.98 1.61 7.98
N ILE A 24 -2.91 1.32 8.73
CA ILE A 24 -2.20 2.32 9.54
C ILE A 24 -1.72 3.49 8.66
N TYR A 25 -1.18 3.22 7.48
CA TYR A 25 -0.70 4.27 6.58
C TYR A 25 -1.84 5.18 6.09
N PHE A 26 -2.99 4.61 5.72
CA PHE A 26 -4.15 5.37 5.26
C PHE A 26 -4.74 6.23 6.40
N ILE A 27 -4.89 5.67 7.60
CA ILE A 27 -5.34 6.41 8.78
C ILE A 27 -4.41 7.60 9.07
N GLN A 28 -3.09 7.40 9.00
CA GLN A 28 -2.09 8.47 9.17
C GLN A 28 -2.21 9.59 8.11
N LYS A 29 -2.78 9.30 6.94
CA LYS A 29 -3.03 10.28 5.87
C LYS A 29 -4.43 10.89 5.93
N GLY A 30 -5.18 10.62 7.02
CA GLY A 30 -6.54 11.10 7.21
C GLY A 30 -7.53 10.47 6.22
N CYS A 31 -7.33 9.21 5.87
CA CYS A 31 -8.26 8.38 5.11
C CYS A 31 -8.92 7.34 6.04
N THR A 32 -9.96 6.66 5.57
CA THR A 32 -10.66 5.66 6.37
C THR A 32 -10.08 4.24 6.17
N PRO A 33 -10.37 3.29 7.09
CA PRO A 33 -10.03 1.88 6.89
C PRO A 33 -10.63 1.28 5.61
N GLU A 34 -11.81 1.75 5.20
CA GLU A 34 -12.46 1.34 3.96
C GLU A 34 -11.66 1.74 2.73
N ASP A 35 -11.13 2.98 2.69
CA ASP A 35 -10.23 3.44 1.62
C ASP A 35 -8.99 2.53 1.50
N ALA A 36 -8.42 2.15 2.64
CA ALA A 36 -7.28 1.24 2.71
C ALA A 36 -7.64 -0.15 2.16
N ALA A 37 -8.83 -0.66 2.48
CA ALA A 37 -9.34 -1.94 1.99
C ALA A 37 -9.57 -1.92 0.47
N PHE A 38 -10.12 -0.84 -0.08
CA PHE A 38 -10.30 -0.67 -1.52
C PHE A 38 -8.96 -0.70 -2.26
N PHE A 39 -7.99 0.11 -1.81
CA PHE A 39 -6.63 0.12 -2.34
C PHE A 39 -5.99 -1.28 -2.28
N PHE A 40 -6.05 -1.94 -1.11
CA PHE A 40 -5.41 -3.24 -0.91
C PHE A 40 -6.00 -4.30 -1.84
N ARG A 41 -7.33 -4.38 -1.94
CA ARG A 41 -8.02 -5.35 -2.81
C ARG A 41 -7.68 -5.12 -4.28
N HIS A 42 -7.66 -3.86 -4.72
CA HIS A 42 -7.32 -3.50 -6.10
C HIS A 42 -5.94 -4.02 -6.50
N TYR A 43 -4.90 -3.73 -5.71
CA TYR A 43 -3.55 -4.18 -6.02
C TYR A 43 -3.30 -5.67 -5.72
N GLN A 44 -4.06 -6.27 -4.80
CA GLN A 44 -4.03 -7.72 -4.58
C GLN A 44 -4.51 -8.49 -5.80
N GLN A 45 -5.58 -8.03 -6.48
CA GLN A 45 -6.07 -8.64 -7.71
C GLN A 45 -5.09 -8.48 -8.88
N GLN A 46 -4.34 -7.38 -8.91
CA GLN A 46 -3.29 -7.13 -9.90
C GLN A 46 -1.94 -7.80 -9.55
N GLY A 47 -1.87 -8.52 -8.43
CA GLY A 47 -0.66 -9.20 -7.99
C GLY A 47 0.50 -8.27 -7.63
N TRP A 48 0.21 -7.02 -7.24
CA TRP A 48 1.20 -6.00 -6.88
C TRP A 48 2.28 -5.76 -7.96
N LYS A 49 1.83 -5.74 -9.22
CA LYS A 49 2.65 -5.44 -10.40
C LYS A 49 2.08 -4.24 -11.13
N HIS A 50 2.95 -3.52 -11.84
CA HIS A 50 2.54 -2.52 -12.81
C HIS A 50 1.94 -3.22 -14.06
N THR A 51 1.25 -2.44 -14.90
CA THR A 51 0.62 -2.91 -16.15
C THR A 51 1.62 -3.54 -17.13
N ASN A 52 2.88 -3.12 -17.09
CA ASN A 52 3.99 -3.71 -17.87
C ASN A 52 4.56 -5.01 -17.26
N GLY A 53 3.95 -5.53 -16.18
CA GLY A 53 4.37 -6.75 -15.50
C GLY A 53 5.51 -6.59 -14.49
N THR A 54 6.08 -5.39 -14.35
CA THR A 54 7.17 -5.15 -13.38
C THR A 54 6.64 -5.15 -11.94
N PRO A 55 7.34 -5.77 -10.98
CA PRO A 55 6.96 -5.72 -9.58
C PRO A 55 6.99 -4.29 -9.07
N VAL A 56 6.01 -3.93 -8.27
CA VAL A 56 5.99 -2.64 -7.58
C VAL A 56 7.18 -2.58 -6.62
N ALA A 57 7.95 -1.50 -6.63
CA ALA A 57 9.10 -1.38 -5.71
C ALA A 57 8.66 -0.94 -4.29
N ASN A 58 7.60 -0.14 -4.22
CA ASN A 58 7.13 0.42 -2.96
C ASN A 58 5.61 0.66 -2.99
N TRP A 59 4.86 -0.11 -2.20
CA TRP A 59 3.40 0.05 -2.13
C TRP A 59 2.97 1.39 -1.52
N LYS A 60 3.82 2.06 -0.73
CA LYS A 60 3.49 3.38 -0.16
C LYS A 60 3.48 4.47 -1.22
N THR A 61 4.27 4.33 -2.29
CA THR A 61 4.22 5.24 -3.43
C THR A 61 2.87 5.11 -4.13
N LEU A 62 2.45 3.88 -4.43
CA LEU A 62 1.12 3.61 -4.99
C LEU A 62 -0.01 4.12 -4.08
N ALA A 63 0.11 3.91 -2.77
CA ALA A 63 -0.88 4.38 -1.81
C ALA A 63 -0.94 5.92 -1.78
N CYS A 64 0.19 6.59 -1.90
CA CYS A 64 0.24 8.06 -1.99
C CYS A 64 -0.48 8.55 -3.25
N ASP A 65 -0.18 7.95 -4.40
CA ASP A 65 -0.82 8.28 -5.68
C ASP A 65 -2.33 8.00 -5.64
N TRP A 66 -2.72 6.84 -5.08
CA TRP A 66 -4.12 6.48 -4.88
C TRP A 66 -4.88 7.49 -4.04
N ILE A 67 -4.33 7.88 -2.89
CA ILE A 67 -4.94 8.87 -2.00
C ILE A 67 -5.06 10.22 -2.70
N TRP A 68 -4.05 10.60 -3.49
CA TRP A 68 -4.10 11.84 -4.28
C TRP A 68 -5.23 11.80 -5.30
N THR A 69 -5.30 10.76 -6.14
CA THR A 69 -6.37 10.59 -7.12
C THR A 69 -7.73 10.60 -6.43
N MET A 70 -7.93 9.82 -5.37
CA MET A 70 -9.19 9.76 -4.62
C MET A 70 -9.64 11.11 -4.04
N LYS A 71 -8.72 11.94 -3.55
CA LYS A 71 -9.05 13.22 -2.88
C LYS A 71 -9.22 14.39 -3.83
N TYR A 72 -8.42 14.45 -4.89
CA TYR A 72 -8.31 15.64 -5.74
C TYR A 72 -8.79 15.41 -7.16
N ASP A 73 -8.61 14.20 -7.66
CA ASP A 73 -9.10 13.81 -8.97
C ASP A 73 -10.48 13.19 -8.78
N LYS A 74 -11.51 14.06 -8.71
CA LYS A 74 -12.88 13.60 -8.97
C LYS A 74 -12.91 13.15 -10.44
N THR A 75 -12.49 11.93 -10.73
CA THR A 75 -12.90 11.30 -11.98
C THR A 75 -14.43 11.36 -12.00
N PRO A 76 -15.04 11.99 -13.02
CA PRO A 76 -16.48 12.16 -13.10
C PRO A 76 -17.23 10.83 -13.11
#